data_AF-A0A6C1ED15-F1
#
_entry.id   AF-A0A6C1ED15-F1
#
_cell.length_a   1.000
_cell.length_b   1.000
_cell.length_c   1.000
_cell.angle_alpha   90.00
_cell.angle_beta   90.00
_cell.angle_gamma   90.00
#
_symmetry.space_group_name_H-M   'P 1'
#
loop_
_entity.id
_entity.type
_entity.pdbx_description
1 polymer ?
#
loop_
_entity_poly.entity_id
_entity_poly.type
_entity_poly.pdbx_seq_one_letter_code
_entity_poly.pdbx_strand_id
1 'polypeptide(L)'
;MWSYFFGGASGSAKNKELPKKAIVELREHINLLSKKQSHLHTQITNQENEARIFLTKGNKVMAKNSLKKKKIYEQNLSKLEGTMESLEQQLFSIESANLNLETMRAMQQGAKAMKSIHNGLDIDKVDETMDEIREQVELGDEISDAISRPLNTGANEVDEDELDEELDMLAQENANQETSKIVNNNVNAAPAAENKVSLPNVPSNKIKQSEASLKEGQEEDEEEDEDERALRELQAEMGL
;
A
#
# COMPACT_ATOMS: atom_id res chain seq x y z
N MET A 1 6.79 -18.23 -50.24
CA MET A 1 7.00 -16.77 -50.21
C MET A 1 5.62 -16.10 -50.16
N TRP A 2 5.11 -15.86 -48.96
CA TRP A 2 3.87 -15.10 -48.73
C TRP A 2 4.08 -14.24 -47.50
N SER A 3 4.38 -12.97 -47.73
CA SER A 3 4.68 -11.99 -46.68
C SER A 3 3.38 -11.42 -46.11
N TYR A 4 3.07 -11.73 -44.85
CA TYR A 4 2.17 -10.92 -44.02
C TYR A 4 2.57 -10.96 -42.54
N PHE A 5 3.84 -10.61 -42.29
CA PHE A 5 4.42 -10.39 -40.95
C PHE A 5 4.96 -8.95 -40.83
N PHE A 6 4.14 -7.93 -41.11
CA PHE A 6 4.34 -6.60 -40.56
C PHE A 6 3.07 -5.74 -40.58
N GLY A 7 2.84 -5.00 -39.49
CA GLY A 7 1.66 -4.16 -39.28
C GLY A 7 1.08 -4.39 -37.88
N GLY A 8 1.14 -3.46 -36.92
CA GLY A 8 1.56 -2.07 -37.00
C GLY A 8 0.66 -1.19 -36.14
N ALA A 9 1.09 -0.92 -34.91
CA ALA A 9 0.71 0.26 -34.13
C ALA A 9 -0.77 0.54 -33.72
N SER A 10 -1.72 -0.41 -33.73
CA SER A 10 -3.08 -0.18 -33.17
C SER A 10 -3.40 -0.93 -31.86
N GLY A 11 -2.65 -1.98 -31.51
CA GLY A 11 -2.97 -2.85 -30.36
C GLY A 11 -2.62 -2.31 -28.97
N SER A 12 -1.73 -1.31 -28.86
CA SER A 12 -1.20 -0.85 -27.56
C SER A 12 -2.21 -0.06 -26.71
N ALA A 13 -3.15 0.65 -27.35
CA ALA A 13 -4.24 1.33 -26.65
C ALA A 13 -5.29 0.32 -26.16
N LYS A 14 -5.81 -0.53 -27.07
CA LYS A 14 -6.79 -1.57 -26.75
C LYS A 14 -6.33 -2.48 -25.60
N ASN A 15 -5.07 -2.93 -25.61
CA ASN A 15 -4.53 -3.77 -24.52
C ASN A 15 -4.45 -3.09 -23.14
N LYS A 16 -4.47 -1.75 -23.05
CA LYS A 16 -4.55 -1.03 -21.76
C LYS A 16 -5.98 -0.88 -21.25
N GLU A 17 -6.97 -0.94 -22.14
CA GLU A 17 -8.39 -0.83 -21.81
C GLU A 17 -8.99 -2.19 -21.43
N LEU A 18 -8.50 -3.30 -22.00
CA LEU A 18 -8.98 -4.66 -21.71
C LEU A 18 -9.11 -4.99 -20.21
N PRO A 19 -8.12 -4.74 -19.33
CA PRO A 19 -8.25 -5.11 -17.91
C PRO A 19 -9.31 -4.27 -17.19
N LYS A 20 -9.36 -2.96 -17.49
CA LYS A 20 -10.34 -2.05 -16.89
C LYS A 20 -11.76 -2.38 -17.32
N LYS A 21 -11.95 -2.66 -18.61
CA LYS A 21 -13.24 -3.07 -19.17
C LYS A 21 -13.71 -4.41 -18.56
N ALA A 22 -12.83 -5.42 -18.51
CA ALA A 22 -13.14 -6.70 -17.89
C ALA A 22 -13.49 -6.59 -16.39
N ILE A 23 -12.81 -5.71 -15.64
CA ILE A 23 -13.14 -5.40 -14.23
C ILE A 23 -14.56 -4.83 -14.11
N VAL A 24 -14.96 -3.91 -14.99
CA VAL A 24 -16.31 -3.31 -14.99
C VAL A 24 -17.36 -4.37 -15.34
N GLU A 25 -17.19 -5.09 -16.46
CA GLU A 25 -18.12 -6.14 -16.91
C GLU A 25 -18.29 -7.25 -15.86
N LEU A 26 -17.22 -7.66 -15.17
CA LEU A 26 -17.30 -8.62 -14.06
C LEU A 26 -18.10 -8.09 -12.87
N ARG A 27 -17.90 -6.82 -12.48
CA ARG A 27 -18.63 -6.19 -11.36
C ARG A 27 -20.11 -6.01 -11.68
N GLU A 28 -20.45 -5.62 -12.91
CA GLU A 28 -21.83 -5.53 -13.40
C GLU A 28 -22.51 -6.90 -13.38
N HIS A 29 -21.82 -7.96 -13.85
CA HIS A 29 -22.35 -9.32 -13.80
C HIS A 29 -22.51 -9.85 -12.36
N ILE A 30 -21.56 -9.58 -11.46
CA ILE A 30 -21.70 -9.92 -10.03
C ILE A 30 -22.91 -9.20 -9.41
N ASN A 31 -23.14 -7.92 -9.75
CA ASN A 31 -24.33 -7.18 -9.30
C ASN A 31 -25.64 -7.82 -9.81
N LEU A 32 -25.71 -8.16 -11.11
CA LEU A 32 -26.85 -8.88 -11.70
C LEU A 32 -27.11 -10.21 -10.98
N LEU A 33 -26.06 -10.98 -10.69
CA LEU A 33 -26.18 -12.24 -9.95
C LEU A 33 -26.67 -12.00 -8.51
N SER A 34 -26.24 -10.93 -7.85
CA SER A 34 -26.71 -10.56 -6.51
C SER A 34 -28.20 -10.23 -6.50
N LYS A 35 -28.70 -9.42 -7.45
CA LYS A 35 -30.15 -9.18 -7.61
C LYS A 35 -30.93 -10.48 -7.83
N LYS A 36 -30.40 -11.37 -8.67
CA LYS A 36 -30.98 -12.70 -8.92
C LYS A 36 -30.90 -13.64 -7.70
N GLN A 37 -29.89 -13.48 -6.83
CA GLN A 37 -29.80 -14.17 -5.54
C GLN A 37 -30.92 -13.72 -4.61
N SER A 38 -31.13 -12.41 -4.47
CA SER A 38 -32.23 -11.82 -3.69
C SER A 38 -33.59 -12.36 -4.15
N HIS A 39 -33.89 -12.28 -5.45
CA HIS A 39 -35.12 -12.84 -6.01
C HIS A 39 -35.29 -14.35 -5.72
N LEU A 40 -34.21 -15.14 -5.79
CA LEU A 40 -34.28 -16.56 -5.42
C LEU A 40 -34.56 -16.77 -3.93
N HIS A 41 -34.04 -15.93 -3.03
CA HIS A 41 -34.39 -15.97 -1.60
C HIS A 41 -35.88 -15.66 -1.37
N THR A 42 -36.42 -14.60 -1.98
CA THR A 42 -37.86 -14.27 -1.92
C THR A 42 -38.71 -15.44 -2.41
N GLN A 43 -38.36 -16.03 -3.56
CA GLN A 43 -39.07 -17.20 -4.11
C GLN A 43 -38.99 -18.44 -3.19
N ILE A 44 -37.87 -18.66 -2.51
CA ILE A 44 -37.70 -19.74 -1.52
C ILE A 44 -38.63 -19.51 -0.32
N THR A 45 -38.69 -18.29 0.21
CA THR A 45 -39.56 -17.88 1.32
C THR A 45 -41.04 -18.01 0.95
N ASN A 46 -41.42 -17.53 -0.23
CA ASN A 46 -42.80 -17.60 -0.74
C ASN A 46 -43.27 -19.05 -0.91
N GLN A 47 -42.43 -19.93 -1.46
CA GLN A 47 -42.77 -21.36 -1.58
C GLN A 47 -42.79 -22.10 -0.22
N GLU A 48 -42.04 -21.65 0.78
CA GLU A 48 -42.17 -22.14 2.15
C GLU A 48 -43.49 -21.70 2.80
N ASN A 49 -43.86 -20.43 2.65
CA ASN A 49 -45.11 -19.88 3.16
C ASN A 49 -46.34 -20.53 2.50
N GLU A 50 -46.34 -20.71 1.17
CA GLU A 50 -47.34 -21.51 0.46
C GLU A 50 -47.46 -22.93 1.04
N ALA A 51 -46.33 -23.62 1.24
CA ALA A 51 -46.33 -24.98 1.77
C ALA A 51 -46.96 -25.04 3.18
N ARG A 52 -46.64 -24.08 4.06
CA ARG A 52 -47.26 -23.93 5.38
C ARG A 52 -48.77 -23.71 5.27
N ILE A 53 -49.23 -22.82 4.38
CA ILE A 53 -50.66 -22.52 4.14
C ILE A 53 -51.41 -23.75 3.59
N PHE A 54 -50.81 -24.52 2.68
CA PHE A 54 -51.44 -25.75 2.17
C PHE A 54 -51.50 -26.85 3.24
N LEU A 55 -50.52 -26.93 4.15
CA LEU A 55 -50.55 -27.86 5.29
C LEU A 55 -51.66 -27.52 6.30
N THR A 56 -51.83 -26.24 6.66
CA THR A 56 -52.92 -25.83 7.59
C THR A 56 -54.31 -26.07 6.99
N LYS A 57 -54.44 -25.95 5.66
CA LYS A 57 -55.65 -26.32 4.90
C LYS A 57 -55.79 -27.84 4.64
N GLY A 58 -54.90 -28.68 5.17
CA GLY A 58 -54.92 -30.14 5.00
C GLY A 58 -54.52 -30.65 3.61
N ASN A 59 -54.19 -29.78 2.67
CA ASN A 59 -53.86 -30.14 1.29
C ASN A 59 -52.39 -30.54 1.13
N LYS A 60 -52.07 -31.76 1.58
CA LYS A 60 -50.72 -32.35 1.56
C LYS A 60 -50.11 -32.43 0.15
N VAL A 61 -50.93 -32.54 -0.91
CA VAL A 61 -50.44 -32.64 -2.30
C VAL A 61 -49.87 -31.29 -2.75
N MET A 62 -50.63 -30.20 -2.54
CA MET A 62 -50.15 -28.86 -2.89
C MET A 62 -48.95 -28.44 -2.05
N ALA A 63 -48.96 -28.73 -0.74
CA ALA A 63 -47.80 -28.48 0.12
C ALA A 63 -46.52 -29.18 -0.39
N LYS A 64 -46.63 -30.46 -0.81
CA LYS A 64 -45.49 -31.20 -1.39
C LYS A 64 -45.00 -30.59 -2.71
N ASN A 65 -45.90 -30.01 -3.51
CA ASN A 65 -45.53 -29.32 -4.75
C ASN A 65 -44.79 -28.00 -4.48
N SER A 66 -45.23 -27.17 -3.54
CA SER A 66 -44.50 -25.95 -3.16
C SER A 66 -43.13 -26.27 -2.53
N LEU A 67 -43.03 -27.30 -1.68
CA LEU A 67 -41.73 -27.79 -1.20
C LEU A 67 -40.80 -28.29 -2.32
N LYS A 68 -41.35 -28.91 -3.38
CA LYS A 68 -40.56 -29.31 -4.55
C LYS A 68 -40.03 -28.10 -5.32
N LYS A 69 -40.85 -27.05 -5.50
CA LYS A 69 -40.41 -25.78 -6.10
C LYS A 69 -39.34 -25.10 -5.25
N LYS A 70 -39.55 -24.98 -3.92
CA LYS A 70 -38.56 -24.48 -2.96
C LYS A 70 -37.22 -25.19 -3.16
N LYS A 71 -37.20 -26.52 -3.24
CA LYS A 71 -35.96 -27.28 -3.39
C LYS A 71 -35.25 -27.06 -4.73
N ILE A 72 -35.99 -26.75 -5.80
CA ILE A 72 -35.41 -26.36 -7.10
C ILE A 72 -34.78 -24.96 -7.00
N TYR A 73 -35.44 -24.01 -6.32
CA TYR A 73 -34.87 -22.68 -6.09
C TYR A 73 -33.62 -22.73 -5.19
N GLU A 74 -33.61 -23.51 -4.11
CA GLU A 74 -32.40 -23.77 -3.29
C GLU A 74 -31.23 -24.34 -4.13
N GLN A 75 -31.51 -25.25 -5.07
CA GLN A 75 -30.49 -25.81 -5.97
C GLN A 75 -29.98 -24.79 -7.00
N ASN A 76 -30.82 -23.85 -7.43
CA ASN A 76 -30.42 -22.78 -8.35
C ASN A 76 -29.62 -21.70 -7.62
N LEU A 77 -30.00 -21.38 -6.37
CA LEU A 77 -29.28 -20.47 -5.48
C LEU A 77 -27.85 -20.95 -5.26
N SER A 78 -27.66 -22.20 -4.82
CA SER A 78 -26.33 -22.78 -4.59
C SER A 78 -25.43 -22.81 -5.83
N LYS A 79 -25.99 -22.99 -7.03
CA LYS A 79 -25.24 -22.88 -8.30
C LYS A 79 -24.85 -21.44 -8.63
N LEU A 80 -25.73 -20.49 -8.33
CA LEU A 80 -25.50 -19.07 -8.54
C LEU A 80 -24.42 -18.55 -7.60
N GLU A 81 -24.44 -18.95 -6.32
CA GLU A 81 -23.42 -18.65 -5.32
C GLU A 81 -22.03 -19.12 -5.77
N GLY A 82 -21.88 -20.40 -6.16
CA GLY A 82 -20.60 -20.90 -6.70
C GLY A 82 -20.15 -20.23 -8.01
N THR A 83 -21.09 -19.68 -8.79
CA THR A 83 -20.77 -18.88 -9.99
C THR A 83 -20.28 -17.49 -9.59
N MET A 84 -20.90 -16.86 -8.59
CA MET A 84 -20.51 -15.57 -8.04
C MET A 84 -19.10 -15.64 -7.43
N GLU A 85 -18.85 -16.63 -6.57
CA GLU A 85 -17.51 -16.90 -6.00
C GLU A 85 -16.43 -17.04 -7.10
N SER A 86 -16.75 -17.73 -8.19
CA SER A 86 -15.84 -17.92 -9.32
C SER A 86 -15.52 -16.59 -10.04
N LEU A 87 -16.51 -15.72 -10.22
CA LEU A 87 -16.33 -14.40 -10.83
C LEU A 87 -15.58 -13.43 -9.90
N GLU A 88 -15.82 -13.49 -8.60
CA GLU A 88 -15.09 -12.71 -7.59
C GLU A 88 -13.60 -13.10 -7.54
N GLN A 89 -13.29 -14.40 -7.55
CA GLN A 89 -11.92 -14.90 -7.65
C GLN A 89 -11.23 -14.45 -8.95
N GLN A 90 -11.97 -14.43 -10.07
CA GLN A 90 -11.45 -13.92 -11.34
C GLN A 90 -11.21 -12.40 -11.30
N LEU A 91 -12.13 -11.63 -10.72
CA LEU A 91 -12.00 -10.19 -10.53
C LEU A 91 -10.74 -9.85 -9.70
N PHE A 92 -10.59 -10.49 -8.53
CA PHE A 92 -9.41 -10.35 -7.68
C PHE A 92 -8.11 -10.71 -8.40
N SER A 93 -8.12 -11.78 -9.19
CA SER A 93 -6.96 -12.21 -9.98
C SER A 93 -6.56 -11.18 -11.03
N ILE A 94 -7.52 -10.54 -11.71
CA ILE A 94 -7.27 -9.49 -12.70
C ILE A 94 -6.76 -8.19 -12.03
N GLU A 95 -7.33 -7.81 -10.90
CA GLU A 95 -6.88 -6.64 -10.12
C GLU A 95 -5.44 -6.83 -9.62
N SER A 96 -5.13 -8.00 -9.06
CA SER A 96 -3.77 -8.39 -8.65
C SER A 96 -2.79 -8.40 -9.83
N ALA A 97 -3.19 -8.99 -10.97
CA ALA A 97 -2.36 -9.00 -12.18
C ALA A 97 -2.08 -7.58 -12.72
N ASN A 98 -3.05 -6.67 -12.64
CA ASN A 98 -2.89 -5.28 -13.05
C ASN A 98 -1.94 -4.51 -12.11
N LEU A 99 -2.04 -4.71 -10.79
CA LEU A 99 -1.11 -4.16 -9.81
C LEU A 99 0.32 -4.66 -10.05
N ASN A 100 0.51 -5.97 -10.23
CA ASN A 100 1.82 -6.57 -10.53
C ASN A 100 2.43 -5.99 -11.82
N LEU A 101 1.59 -5.77 -12.84
CA LEU A 101 2.01 -5.16 -14.11
C LEU A 101 2.42 -3.68 -13.94
N GLU A 102 1.79 -2.94 -13.04
CA GLU A 102 2.18 -1.56 -12.70
C GLU A 102 3.50 -1.53 -11.92
N THR A 103 3.67 -2.38 -10.90
CA THR A 103 4.93 -2.56 -10.17
C THR A 103 6.08 -2.90 -11.12
N MET A 104 5.88 -3.85 -12.05
CA MET A 104 6.88 -4.22 -13.06
C MET A 104 7.24 -3.06 -14.01
N ARG A 105 6.28 -2.19 -14.35
CA ARG A 105 6.56 -0.96 -15.14
C ARG A 105 7.38 0.05 -14.36
N ALA A 106 7.08 0.26 -13.07
CA ALA A 106 7.86 1.13 -12.21
C ALA A 106 9.30 0.61 -12.05
N MET A 107 9.48 -0.69 -11.80
CA MET A 107 10.79 -1.35 -11.76
C MET A 107 11.55 -1.20 -13.09
N GLN A 108 10.88 -1.36 -14.23
CA GLN A 108 11.50 -1.16 -15.55
C GLN A 108 11.94 0.29 -15.78
N GLN A 109 11.18 1.28 -15.29
CA GLN A 109 11.57 2.69 -15.37
C GLN A 109 12.78 2.98 -14.46
N GLY A 110 12.78 2.48 -13.22
CA GLY A 110 13.91 2.56 -12.31
C GLY A 110 15.18 1.94 -12.90
N ALA A 111 15.09 0.73 -13.48
CA ALA A 111 16.20 0.07 -14.15
C ALA A 111 16.74 0.87 -15.36
N LYS A 112 15.86 1.54 -16.13
CA LYS A 112 16.29 2.46 -17.21
C LYS A 112 16.98 3.71 -16.68
N ALA A 113 16.47 4.30 -15.60
CA ALA A 113 17.09 5.46 -14.95
C ALA A 113 18.49 5.11 -14.40
N MET A 114 18.61 4.00 -13.66
CA MET A 114 19.90 3.48 -13.17
C MET A 114 20.87 3.20 -14.32
N LYS A 115 20.40 2.58 -15.41
CA LYS A 115 21.23 2.38 -16.61
C LYS A 115 21.67 3.71 -17.23
N SER A 116 20.81 4.72 -17.27
CA SER A 116 21.19 6.05 -17.79
C SER A 116 22.22 6.76 -16.91
N ILE A 117 22.14 6.61 -15.59
CA ILE A 117 23.12 7.16 -14.64
C ILE A 117 24.47 6.47 -14.84
N HIS A 118 24.49 5.13 -14.87
CA HIS A 118 25.73 4.37 -15.08
C HIS A 118 26.31 4.54 -16.49
N ASN A 119 25.48 4.71 -17.53
CA ASN A 119 25.97 5.05 -18.88
C ASN A 119 26.65 6.43 -18.96
N GLY A 120 26.44 7.33 -17.99
CA GLY A 120 27.19 8.59 -17.89
C GLY A 120 28.54 8.43 -17.17
N LEU A 121 28.67 7.39 -16.34
CA LEU A 121 29.88 6.94 -15.66
C LEU A 121 30.61 5.92 -16.54
N ASP A 122 31.10 6.40 -17.68
CA ASP A 122 31.92 5.57 -18.58
C ASP A 122 33.21 5.17 -17.86
N ILE A 123 33.62 3.89 -17.94
CA ILE A 123 34.80 3.41 -17.19
C ILE A 123 36.06 4.17 -17.60
N ASP A 124 36.17 4.47 -18.90
CA ASP A 124 37.27 5.24 -19.50
C ASP A 124 37.35 6.66 -18.91
N LYS A 125 36.23 7.29 -18.53
CA LYS A 125 36.19 8.61 -17.88
C LYS A 125 36.51 8.55 -16.39
N VAL A 126 36.20 7.43 -15.76
CA VAL A 126 36.59 7.18 -14.36
C VAL A 126 38.10 6.97 -14.29
N ASP A 127 38.69 6.27 -15.26
CA ASP A 127 40.15 6.11 -15.36
C ASP A 127 40.83 7.45 -15.70
N GLU A 128 40.31 8.22 -16.68
CA GLU A 128 40.81 9.57 -17.03
C GLU A 128 40.80 10.52 -15.81
N THR A 129 39.69 10.59 -15.05
CA THR A 129 39.63 11.42 -13.84
C THR A 129 40.48 10.88 -12.68
N MET A 130 40.73 9.57 -12.61
CA MET A 130 41.68 9.01 -11.63
C MET A 130 43.14 9.30 -12.00
N ASP A 131 43.47 9.39 -13.29
CA ASP A 131 44.80 9.82 -13.75
C ASP A 131 45.01 11.33 -13.52
N GLU A 132 44.02 12.19 -13.79
CA GLU A 132 44.06 13.61 -13.39
C GLU A 132 44.26 13.77 -11.87
N ILE A 133 43.58 12.97 -11.05
CA ILE A 133 43.78 12.98 -9.58
C ILE A 133 45.21 12.58 -9.19
N ARG A 134 45.80 11.57 -9.85
CA ARG A 134 47.20 11.17 -9.61
C ARG A 134 48.16 12.30 -9.96
N GLU A 135 47.99 12.92 -11.13
CA GLU A 135 48.81 14.06 -11.57
C GLU A 135 48.70 15.24 -10.59
N GLN A 136 47.50 15.55 -10.08
CA GLN A 136 47.31 16.60 -9.07
C GLN A 136 47.92 16.26 -7.70
N VAL A 137 47.94 14.98 -7.30
CA VAL A 137 48.61 14.52 -6.08
C VAL A 137 50.13 14.60 -6.25
N GLU A 138 50.68 14.12 -7.36
CA GLU A 138 52.12 14.21 -7.67
C GLU A 138 52.59 15.67 -7.76
N LEU A 139 51.78 16.56 -8.36
CA LEU A 139 52.04 18.01 -8.37
C LEU A 139 52.00 18.61 -6.95
N GLY A 140 51.07 18.17 -6.11
CA GLY A 140 50.99 18.58 -4.70
C GLY A 140 52.23 18.18 -3.91
N ASP A 141 52.71 16.95 -4.12
CA ASP A 141 53.95 16.44 -3.53
C ASP A 141 55.18 17.19 -4.07
N GLU A 142 55.28 17.47 -5.38
CA GLU A 142 56.38 18.27 -5.95
C GLU A 142 56.38 19.72 -5.42
N ILE A 143 55.20 20.33 -5.22
CA ILE A 143 55.08 21.65 -4.57
C ILE A 143 55.53 21.57 -3.10
N SER A 144 55.15 20.52 -2.38
CA SER A 144 55.57 20.28 -0.99
C SER A 144 57.10 20.11 -0.89
N ASP A 145 57.71 19.34 -1.79
CA ASP A 145 59.16 19.19 -1.92
C ASP A 145 59.83 20.51 -2.34
N ALA A 146 59.22 21.29 -3.23
CA ALA A 146 59.77 22.58 -3.66
C ALA A 146 59.72 23.67 -2.58
N ILE A 147 58.71 23.64 -1.71
CA ILE A 147 58.58 24.55 -0.55
C ILE A 147 59.47 24.08 0.61
N SER A 148 59.60 22.77 0.83
CA SER A 148 60.42 22.20 1.90
C SER A 148 61.91 22.15 1.56
N ARG A 149 62.31 22.33 0.29
CA ARG A 149 63.70 22.70 -0.08
C ARG A 149 64.08 23.98 0.68
N PRO A 150 65.03 23.93 1.62
CA PRO A 150 65.33 25.07 2.47
C PRO A 150 65.98 26.19 1.64
N LEU A 151 65.18 27.21 1.33
CA LEU A 151 65.61 28.46 0.69
C LEU A 151 66.42 29.37 1.64
N ASN A 152 67.20 28.79 2.56
CA ASN A 152 68.15 29.56 3.34
C ASN A 152 69.31 28.72 3.92
N THR A 153 70.45 28.70 3.22
CA THR A 153 71.75 28.45 3.87
C THR A 153 72.25 29.77 4.49
N GLY A 154 71.82 30.04 5.72
CA GLY A 154 72.33 31.14 6.55
C GLY A 154 71.24 32.07 7.13
N ALA A 155 71.34 32.40 8.41
CA ALA A 155 70.35 33.14 9.22
C ALA A 155 69.08 32.34 9.60
N ASN A 156 69.28 31.36 10.49
CA ASN A 156 68.76 31.45 11.85
C ASN A 156 69.57 30.47 12.74
N GLU A 157 70.71 30.92 13.24
CA GLU A 157 71.27 30.34 14.46
C GLU A 157 70.33 30.81 15.58
N VAL A 158 69.38 29.94 15.95
CA VAL A 158 68.62 30.09 17.19
C VAL A 158 69.61 29.81 18.32
N ASP A 159 69.70 30.71 19.29
CA ASP A 159 70.54 30.49 20.47
C ASP A 159 69.87 29.41 21.33
N GLU A 160 70.40 28.19 21.32
CA GLU A 160 69.79 27.06 22.03
C GLU A 160 69.71 27.33 23.54
N ASP A 161 70.62 28.14 24.09
CA ASP A 161 70.61 28.58 25.49
C ASP A 161 69.39 29.47 25.83
N GLU A 162 68.94 30.35 24.91
CA GLU A 162 67.72 31.17 25.09
C GLU A 162 66.45 30.30 25.00
N LEU A 163 66.47 29.30 24.13
CA LEU A 163 65.34 28.39 23.92
C LEU A 163 65.15 27.42 25.11
N ASP A 164 66.24 26.96 25.73
CA ASP A 164 66.19 26.15 26.95
C ASP A 164 65.66 26.95 28.16
N GLU A 165 66.04 28.23 28.33
CA GLU A 165 65.44 29.10 29.37
C GLU A 165 63.94 29.34 29.15
N GLU A 166 63.48 29.57 27.90
CA GLU A 166 62.05 29.72 27.61
C GLU A 166 61.27 28.42 27.85
N LEU A 167 61.85 27.26 27.51
CA LEU A 167 61.27 25.95 27.74
C LEU A 167 61.09 25.62 29.23
N ASP A 168 62.09 25.92 30.07
CA ASP A 168 62.02 25.73 31.52
C ASP A 168 60.97 26.64 32.17
N MET A 169 60.80 27.88 31.68
CA MET A 169 59.67 28.75 32.09
C MET A 169 58.31 28.15 31.75
N LEU A 170 58.13 27.68 30.51
CA LEU A 170 56.87 27.08 30.06
C LEU A 170 56.52 25.78 30.81
N ALA A 171 57.53 25.00 31.21
CA ALA A 171 57.35 23.83 32.06
C ALA A 171 56.83 24.21 33.46
N GLN A 172 57.38 25.27 34.08
CA GLN A 172 56.89 25.77 35.37
C GLN A 172 55.47 26.37 35.28
N GLU A 173 55.14 27.07 34.19
CA GLU A 173 53.79 27.62 34.02
C GLU A 173 52.73 26.50 33.92
N ASN A 174 52.99 25.46 33.12
CA ASN A 174 52.04 24.35 32.96
C ASN A 174 51.80 23.59 34.28
N ALA A 175 52.85 23.36 35.08
CA ALA A 175 52.71 22.74 36.40
C ALA A 175 51.78 23.54 37.34
N ASN A 176 51.87 24.88 37.32
CA ASN A 176 50.99 25.75 38.09
C ASN A 176 49.54 25.73 37.58
N GLN A 177 49.31 25.59 36.27
CA GLN A 177 47.97 25.50 35.70
C GLN A 177 47.25 24.17 35.98
N GLU A 178 47.98 23.04 36.04
CA GLU A 178 47.42 21.71 36.38
C GLU A 178 46.84 21.69 37.80
N THR A 179 47.58 22.22 38.79
CA THR A 179 47.11 22.25 40.20
C THR A 179 45.83 23.07 40.39
N SER A 180 45.59 24.08 39.54
CA SER A 180 44.41 24.94 39.58
C SER A 180 43.13 24.26 39.06
N LYS A 181 43.25 23.24 38.19
CA LYS A 181 42.09 22.58 37.54
C LYS A 181 41.39 21.55 38.43
N ILE A 182 42.10 20.97 39.40
CA ILE A 182 41.58 19.90 40.26
C ILE A 182 40.48 20.39 41.23
N VAL A 183 40.47 21.69 41.56
CA VAL A 183 39.59 22.27 42.59
C VAL A 183 38.13 22.47 42.13
N ASN A 184 37.86 22.55 40.83
CA ASN A 184 36.60 23.14 40.32
C ASN A 184 35.46 22.16 39.96
N ASN A 185 35.69 20.84 39.98
CA ASN A 185 34.80 19.87 39.33
C ASN A 185 33.75 19.15 40.22
N ASN A 186 33.40 19.68 41.40
CA ASN A 186 32.54 18.96 42.35
C ASN A 186 31.34 19.78 42.91
N VAL A 187 30.28 19.97 42.12
CA VAL A 187 28.93 20.32 42.63
C VAL A 187 27.76 19.95 41.68
N ASN A 188 26.93 19.02 42.16
CA ASN A 188 25.44 18.98 42.12
C ASN A 188 24.64 18.29 40.97
N ALA A 189 23.60 17.55 41.41
CA ALA A 189 22.62 16.77 40.64
C ALA A 189 21.15 17.01 41.12
N ALA A 190 20.16 16.30 40.52
CA ALA A 190 18.66 16.46 40.57
C ALA A 190 17.97 16.11 41.95
N PRO A 191 16.62 15.82 42.17
CA PRO A 191 15.46 15.51 41.26
C PRO A 191 13.94 15.77 41.72
N ALA A 192 12.97 15.34 40.87
CA ALA A 192 11.65 14.61 41.07
C ALA A 192 10.41 15.02 41.93
N ALA A 193 9.20 14.55 41.51
CA ALA A 193 7.89 14.42 42.25
C ALA A 193 6.85 13.48 41.53
N GLU A 194 5.68 13.10 42.13
CA GLU A 194 4.64 12.18 41.57
C GLU A 194 3.17 12.49 42.05
N ASN A 195 2.10 12.16 41.29
CA ASN A 195 0.78 11.73 41.85
C ASN A 195 -0.28 11.06 40.90
N LYS A 196 -1.34 10.43 41.48
CA LYS A 196 -2.28 9.44 40.88
C LYS A 196 -3.75 9.86 40.63
N VAL A 197 -4.54 8.95 40.01
CA VAL A 197 -5.88 9.10 39.37
C VAL A 197 -7.07 8.55 40.21
N SER A 198 -8.31 9.01 39.94
CA SER A 198 -9.58 8.31 40.27
C SER A 198 -10.72 8.65 39.26
N LEU A 199 -11.74 7.77 39.11
CA LEU A 199 -12.84 7.90 38.11
C LEU A 199 -14.24 7.51 38.69
N PRO A 200 -15.38 8.09 38.21
CA PRO A 200 -16.72 7.86 38.78
C PRO A 200 -17.59 6.78 38.09
N ASN A 201 -18.76 6.49 38.69
CA ASN A 201 -19.62 5.33 38.40
C ASN A 201 -20.79 5.60 37.41
N VAL A 202 -21.37 4.54 36.82
CA VAL A 202 -22.33 4.60 35.67
C VAL A 202 -23.80 4.32 36.09
N PRO A 203 -24.82 5.02 35.55
CA PRO A 203 -26.23 4.78 35.89
C PRO A 203 -26.91 3.66 35.08
N SER A 204 -27.98 3.08 35.64
CA SER A 204 -28.79 2.01 35.03
C SER A 204 -30.26 2.44 34.91
N ASN A 205 -30.86 2.34 33.71
CA ASN A 205 -32.30 2.54 33.52
C ASN A 205 -32.84 1.73 32.33
N LYS A 206 -34.08 1.22 32.42
CA LYS A 206 -34.72 0.37 31.39
C LYS A 206 -35.55 1.19 30.40
N ILE A 207 -35.58 0.77 29.13
CA ILE A 207 -36.31 1.41 28.03
C ILE A 207 -37.61 0.64 27.73
N LYS A 208 -38.69 1.35 27.34
CA LYS A 208 -39.98 0.78 26.91
C LYS A 208 -40.03 0.61 25.39
N GLN A 209 -40.77 -0.41 24.92
CA GLN A 209 -41.07 -0.62 23.50
C GLN A 209 -42.13 0.38 23.00
N SER A 210 -42.08 0.72 21.70
CA SER A 210 -43.03 1.60 21.00
C SER A 210 -43.50 0.98 19.68
N GLU A 211 -44.68 1.42 19.22
CA GLU A 211 -45.45 0.85 18.11
C GLU A 211 -44.83 1.15 16.74
N ALA A 212 -44.26 0.14 16.06
CA ALA A 212 -43.65 0.28 14.73
C ALA A 212 -44.21 -0.67 13.64
N SER A 213 -44.91 -1.74 14.03
CA SER A 213 -45.19 -2.90 13.16
C SER A 213 -46.43 -2.77 12.23
N LEU A 214 -46.71 -1.58 11.70
CA LEU A 214 -47.87 -1.33 10.81
C LEU A 214 -47.53 -0.49 9.56
N LYS A 215 -46.25 -0.29 9.24
CA LYS A 215 -45.81 0.39 8.00
C LYS A 215 -44.96 -0.47 7.05
N GLU A 216 -44.17 -1.40 7.58
CA GLU A 216 -43.23 -2.23 6.81
C GLU A 216 -43.92 -2.95 5.63
N GLY A 217 -45.09 -3.57 5.87
CA GLY A 217 -45.81 -4.36 4.87
C GLY A 217 -46.55 -3.59 3.76
N GLN A 218 -46.27 -2.30 3.54
CA GLN A 218 -46.65 -1.59 2.29
C GLN A 218 -45.43 -1.08 1.52
N GLU A 219 -44.31 -0.84 2.22
CA GLU A 219 -43.06 -0.42 1.59
C GLU A 219 -42.35 -1.64 0.96
N GLU A 220 -42.44 -2.84 1.56
CA GLU A 220 -41.89 -4.10 1.00
C GLU A 220 -42.55 -4.50 -0.33
N ASP A 221 -43.89 -4.44 -0.45
CA ASP A 221 -44.62 -4.80 -1.68
C ASP A 221 -44.29 -3.84 -2.85
N GLU A 222 -44.02 -2.55 -2.58
CA GLU A 222 -43.63 -1.56 -3.59
C GLU A 222 -42.15 -1.70 -4.00
N GLU A 223 -41.24 -2.04 -3.07
CA GLU A 223 -39.83 -2.32 -3.38
C GLU A 223 -39.65 -3.60 -4.23
N GLU A 224 -40.41 -4.68 -3.97
CA GLU A 224 -40.30 -5.94 -4.77
C GLU A 224 -40.64 -5.72 -6.26
N ASP A 225 -41.61 -4.87 -6.57
CA ASP A 225 -42.05 -4.54 -7.94
C ASP A 225 -41.00 -3.67 -8.69
N GLU A 226 -40.33 -2.74 -8.01
CA GLU A 226 -39.26 -1.93 -8.60
C GLU A 226 -38.02 -2.76 -8.94
N ASP A 227 -37.61 -3.66 -8.04
CA ASP A 227 -36.44 -4.53 -8.24
C ASP A 227 -36.65 -5.52 -9.40
N GLU A 228 -37.87 -6.08 -9.56
CA GLU A 228 -38.20 -6.94 -10.69
C GLU A 228 -38.20 -6.19 -12.03
N ARG A 229 -38.66 -4.92 -12.05
CA ARG A 229 -38.58 -4.06 -13.24
C ARG A 229 -37.13 -3.75 -13.60
N ALA A 230 -36.31 -3.33 -12.64
CA ALA A 230 -34.90 -3.02 -12.86
C ALA A 230 -34.11 -4.24 -13.37
N LEU A 231 -34.44 -5.44 -12.92
CA LEU A 231 -33.81 -6.67 -13.39
C LEU A 231 -34.17 -7.00 -14.86
N ARG A 232 -35.40 -6.73 -15.30
CA ARG A 232 -35.81 -6.92 -16.71
C ARG A 232 -35.18 -5.89 -17.65
N GLU A 233 -35.09 -4.63 -17.23
CA GLU A 233 -34.49 -3.57 -18.04
C GLU A 233 -33.00 -3.81 -18.28
N LEU A 234 -32.25 -4.20 -17.24
CA LEU A 234 -30.83 -4.53 -17.34
C LEU A 234 -30.56 -5.81 -18.17
N GLN A 235 -31.49 -6.78 -18.17
CA GLN A 235 -31.43 -7.93 -19.09
C GLN A 235 -31.65 -7.52 -20.56
N ALA A 236 -32.58 -6.59 -20.82
CA ALA A 236 -32.86 -6.10 -22.16
C ALA A 236 -31.70 -5.25 -22.73
N GLU A 237 -31.05 -4.43 -21.90
CA GLU A 237 -29.91 -3.60 -22.31
C GLU A 237 -28.67 -4.43 -22.68
N MET A 238 -28.44 -5.57 -22.01
CA MET A 238 -27.32 -6.47 -22.33
C MET A 238 -27.57 -7.43 -23.51
N GLY A 239 -28.77 -7.44 -24.10
CA GLY A 239 -29.05 -8.19 -25.34
C GLY A 239 -29.03 -9.71 -25.22
N LEU A 240 -29.54 -10.26 -24.12
CA LEU A 240 -29.70 -11.71 -23.86
C LEU A 240 -31.14 -12.20 -24.10
#